data_AF-A0A7Z9JFW9-F1
#
_entry.id   AF-A0A7Z9JFW9-F1
#
_cell.length_a   1.000
_cell.length_b   1.000
_cell.length_c   1.000
_cell.angle_alpha   90.00
_cell.angle_beta   90.00
_cell.angle_gamma   90.00
#
_symmetry.space_group_name_H-M   'P 1'
#
loop_
_entity.id
_entity.type
_entity.pdbx_description
1 polymer ?
#
loop_
_entity_poly.entity_id
_entity_poly.type
_entity_poly.pdbx_seq_one_letter_code
_entity_poly.pdbx_strand_id
1 'polypeptide(L)'
;WFYDTSLDGKKFVVVMGCEGWIPLWASVASAEQAEAVKSNMMNPEYFNTKVPLQTLSASSPGFKPDGGYWRGPTWLDQAYFGVAGLHNYGYHEDAYNATYKLIHNAVGVLSEGISIRENYQPITGEGLESENFSWSAAHYLLLLLDE
;
A
#
# COMPACT_ATOMS: atom_id res chain seq x y z
N TRP A 1 -2.74 -5.67 -13.87
CA TRP A 1 -3.37 -5.62 -12.55
C TRP A 1 -4.23 -6.85 -12.37
N PHE A 2 -4.33 -7.38 -11.15
CA PHE A 2 -5.28 -8.44 -10.81
C PHE A 2 -6.60 -7.81 -10.36
N TYR A 3 -7.72 -8.31 -10.85
CA TYR A 3 -9.05 -7.79 -10.55
C TYR A 3 -9.93 -8.90 -10.00
N ASP A 4 -10.78 -8.54 -9.04
CA ASP A 4 -11.88 -9.38 -8.63
C ASP A 4 -12.84 -9.65 -9.79
N THR A 5 -13.62 -10.72 -9.67
CA THR A 5 -14.68 -11.05 -10.61
C THR A 5 -16.03 -11.12 -9.91
N SER A 6 -17.11 -10.98 -10.69
CA SER A 6 -18.44 -11.42 -10.25
C SER A 6 -18.41 -12.88 -9.78
N LEU A 7 -19.37 -13.28 -8.95
CA LEU A 7 -19.44 -14.64 -8.39
C LEU A 7 -19.48 -15.74 -9.48
N ASP A 8 -20.00 -15.42 -10.67
CA ASP A 8 -20.04 -16.33 -11.81
C ASP A 8 -18.77 -16.31 -12.67
N GLY A 9 -17.77 -15.50 -12.32
CA GLY A 9 -16.50 -15.35 -13.01
C GLY A 9 -16.56 -14.63 -14.36
N LYS A 10 -17.71 -14.06 -14.75
CA LYS A 10 -17.90 -13.54 -16.11
C LYS A 10 -17.56 -12.07 -16.29
N LYS A 11 -17.52 -11.29 -15.21
CA LYS A 11 -17.28 -9.85 -15.27
C LYS A 11 -16.20 -9.47 -14.28
N PHE A 12 -15.22 -8.70 -14.74
CA PHE A 12 -14.24 -8.08 -13.85
C PHE A 12 -14.85 -6.89 -13.11
N VAL A 13 -14.52 -6.77 -11.84
CA VAL A 13 -14.70 -5.55 -11.06
C VAL A 13 -13.46 -4.69 -11.30
N VAL A 14 -13.54 -3.78 -12.28
CA VAL A 14 -12.40 -2.99 -12.74
C VAL A 14 -12.14 -1.81 -11.79
N VAL A 15 -11.70 -2.14 -10.59
CA VAL A 15 -11.26 -1.21 -9.55
C VAL A 15 -9.86 -1.64 -9.15
N MET A 16 -8.90 -0.71 -9.20
CA MET A 16 -7.54 -0.98 -8.75
C MET A 16 -7.42 -0.63 -7.27
N GLY A 17 -7.54 -1.62 -6.39
CA GLY A 17 -7.24 -1.52 -4.97
C GLY A 17 -6.03 -2.36 -4.56
N CYS A 18 -5.71 -2.33 -3.26
CA CYS A 18 -4.54 -3.01 -2.70
C CYS A 18 -4.56 -4.54 -2.84
N GLU A 19 -5.73 -5.14 -3.09
CA GLU A 19 -5.84 -6.57 -3.43
C GLU A 19 -5.01 -6.94 -4.67
N GLY A 20 -4.75 -5.99 -5.57
CA GLY A 20 -4.06 -6.24 -6.83
C GLY A 20 -2.60 -6.65 -6.73
N TRP A 21 -1.93 -6.43 -5.58
CA TRP A 21 -0.54 -6.88 -5.35
C TRP A 21 -0.43 -8.09 -4.42
N ILE A 22 -1.53 -8.59 -3.85
CA ILE A 22 -1.52 -9.81 -3.03
C ILE A 22 -0.95 -11.02 -3.80
N PRO A 23 -1.16 -11.19 -5.12
CA PRO A 23 -0.50 -12.25 -5.89
C PRO A 23 1.03 -12.15 -5.93
N LEU A 24 1.61 -10.96 -5.79
CA LEU A 24 3.07 -10.78 -5.68
C LEU A 24 3.53 -11.19 -4.28
N TRP A 25 2.82 -10.77 -3.24
CA TRP A 25 3.12 -11.19 -1.87
C TRP A 25 3.05 -12.72 -1.71
N ALA A 26 2.06 -13.37 -2.33
CA ALA A 26 1.88 -14.82 -2.26
C ALA A 26 2.77 -15.61 -3.24
N SER A 27 3.60 -14.95 -4.05
CA SER A 27 4.47 -15.60 -5.06
C SER A 27 3.73 -16.49 -6.06
N VAL A 28 2.54 -16.06 -6.50
CA VAL A 28 1.69 -16.80 -7.45
C VAL A 28 1.53 -16.13 -8.82
N ALA A 29 2.06 -14.92 -8.99
CA ALA A 29 2.12 -14.23 -10.28
C ALA A 29 3.28 -14.72 -11.16
N SER A 30 3.13 -14.67 -12.48
CA SER A 30 4.27 -14.80 -13.41
C SER A 30 5.16 -13.55 -13.37
N ALA A 31 6.37 -13.62 -13.92
CA ALA A 31 7.27 -12.46 -14.01
C ALA A 31 6.65 -11.31 -14.82
N GLU A 32 5.95 -11.62 -15.93
CA GLU A 32 5.28 -10.62 -16.76
C GLU A 32 4.11 -9.96 -16.01
N GLN A 33 3.36 -10.75 -15.23
CA GLN A 33 2.28 -10.24 -14.39
C GLN A 33 2.82 -9.35 -13.27
N ALA A 34 3.91 -9.77 -12.63
CA ALA A 34 4.56 -9.02 -11.57
C ALA A 34 5.08 -7.66 -12.07
N GLU A 35 5.69 -7.61 -13.25
CA GLU A 35 6.14 -6.35 -13.86
C GLU A 35 4.97 -5.39 -14.14
N ALA A 36 3.86 -5.93 -14.64
CA ALA A 36 2.66 -5.14 -14.88
C ALA A 36 2.00 -4.62 -13.60
N VAL A 37 2.08 -5.38 -12.49
CA VAL A 37 1.60 -4.93 -11.18
C VAL A 37 2.55 -3.88 -10.60
N LYS A 38 3.86 -4.14 -10.56
CA LYS A 38 4.88 -3.20 -10.09
C LYS A 38 4.80 -1.85 -10.80
N SER A 39 4.62 -1.86 -12.13
CA SER A 39 4.47 -0.64 -12.93
C SER A 39 3.31 0.25 -12.44
N ASN A 40 2.21 -0.35 -12.01
CA ASN A 40 1.07 0.38 -11.45
C ASN A 40 1.30 0.79 -10.00
N MET A 41 1.92 -0.08 -9.17
CA MET A 41 2.28 0.24 -7.79
C MET A 41 3.20 1.46 -7.72
N MET A 42 4.20 1.52 -8.61
CA MET A 42 5.24 2.56 -8.62
C MET A 42 4.83 3.82 -9.41
N ASN A 43 3.66 3.83 -10.04
CA ASN A 43 3.14 5.00 -10.72
C ASN A 43 2.65 6.06 -9.70
N PRO A 44 3.18 7.30 -9.71
CA PRO A 44 2.80 8.36 -8.77
C PRO A 44 1.35 8.84 -8.93
N GLU A 45 0.73 8.63 -10.10
CA GLU A 45 -0.69 8.94 -10.33
C GLU A 45 -1.62 7.87 -9.74
N TYR A 46 -1.10 6.66 -9.43
CA TYR A 46 -1.89 5.53 -8.96
C TYR A 46 -1.60 5.23 -7.49
N PHE A 47 -0.47 4.61 -7.17
CA PHE A 47 -0.18 4.13 -5.80
C PHE A 47 1.13 4.66 -5.21
N ASN A 48 2.00 5.31 -5.99
CA ASN A 48 3.26 5.86 -5.49
C ASN A 48 3.10 7.31 -5.01
N THR A 49 2.06 7.57 -4.23
CA THR A 49 1.73 8.87 -3.62
C THR A 49 2.75 9.26 -2.54
N LYS A 50 2.53 10.33 -1.75
CA LYS A 50 3.49 10.76 -0.72
C LYS A 50 3.71 9.65 0.32
N VAL A 51 2.64 9.06 0.84
CA VAL A 51 2.66 7.84 1.65
C VAL A 51 2.08 6.70 0.80
N PRO A 52 2.93 5.90 0.13
CA PRO A 52 2.54 5.08 -1.02
C PRO A 52 1.75 3.82 -0.62
N LEU A 53 1.32 3.07 -1.63
CA LEU A 53 0.66 1.76 -1.51
C LEU A 53 -0.65 1.82 -0.74
N GLN A 54 -1.42 2.87 -1.02
CA GLN A 54 -2.69 3.11 -0.36
C GLN A 54 -3.82 2.22 -0.89
N THR A 55 -4.91 2.09 -0.15
CA THR A 55 -5.96 1.07 -0.36
C THR A 55 -6.70 1.14 -1.71
N LEU A 56 -6.70 2.31 -2.35
CA LEU A 56 -7.34 2.53 -3.65
C LEU A 56 -6.48 3.46 -4.51
N SER A 57 -6.37 3.16 -5.80
CA SER A 57 -5.64 4.02 -6.75
C SER A 57 -6.10 5.47 -6.67
N ALA A 58 -5.16 6.41 -6.60
CA ALA A 58 -5.44 7.85 -6.53
C ALA A 58 -6.14 8.39 -7.79
N SER A 59 -6.03 7.69 -8.91
CA SER A 59 -6.75 7.98 -10.16
C SER A 59 -8.20 7.51 -10.17
N SER A 60 -8.65 6.74 -9.17
CA SER A 60 -10.02 6.23 -9.11
C SER A 60 -11.01 7.36 -8.82
N PRO A 61 -12.17 7.43 -9.50
CA PRO A 61 -13.24 8.35 -9.12
C PRO A 61 -13.80 8.04 -7.72
N GLY A 62 -13.55 6.84 -7.21
CA GLY A 62 -13.93 6.43 -5.87
C GLY A 62 -12.93 6.80 -4.78
N PHE A 63 -11.78 7.39 -5.13
CA PHE A 63 -10.70 7.75 -4.22
C PHE A 63 -11.17 8.83 -3.23
N LYS A 64 -11.12 8.47 -1.95
CA LYS A 64 -11.55 9.27 -0.83
C LYS A 64 -10.50 9.15 0.29
N PRO A 65 -9.40 9.91 0.22
CA PRO A 65 -8.30 9.83 1.18
C PRO A 65 -8.71 10.32 2.58
N ASP A 66 -9.76 11.15 2.67
CA ASP A 66 -10.30 11.67 3.94
C ASP A 66 -11.65 11.01 4.25
N GLY A 67 -11.73 10.26 5.37
CA GLY A 67 -12.97 9.60 5.80
C GLY A 67 -13.49 8.54 4.80
N GLY A 68 -12.60 7.95 4.01
CA GLY A 68 -12.90 6.84 3.09
C GLY A 68 -12.51 5.46 3.61
N TYR A 69 -11.73 5.39 4.70
CA TYR A 69 -11.28 4.16 5.37
C TYR A 69 -10.51 3.21 4.43
N TRP A 70 -11.20 2.35 3.67
CA TRP A 70 -10.61 1.45 2.63
C TRP A 70 -10.67 2.02 1.21
N ARG A 71 -11.05 3.29 1.05
CA ARG A 71 -11.21 3.93 -0.26
C ARG A 71 -10.13 4.96 -0.57
N GLY A 72 -8.96 4.86 0.05
CA GLY A 72 -7.90 5.84 -0.19
C GLY A 72 -6.80 5.87 0.85
N PRO A 73 -7.07 5.81 2.16
CA PRO A 73 -6.01 5.79 3.18
C PRO A 73 -4.98 4.68 2.98
N THR A 74 -3.75 4.93 3.43
CA THR A 74 -2.65 3.95 3.48
C THR A 74 -2.70 3.18 4.79
N TRP A 75 -2.91 1.88 4.65
CA TRP A 75 -2.90 0.91 5.74
C TRP A 75 -1.56 0.16 5.70
N LEU A 76 -0.85 0.13 6.83
CA LEU A 76 0.57 -0.25 6.83
C LEU A 76 0.83 -1.71 6.49
N ASP A 77 -0.16 -2.54 6.73
CA ASP A 77 -0.17 -3.96 6.40
C ASP A 77 -0.33 -4.22 4.92
N GLN A 78 -1.26 -3.54 4.26
CA GLN A 78 -1.43 -3.65 2.82
C GLN A 78 -0.19 -3.11 2.11
N ALA A 79 0.34 -2.00 2.63
CA ALA A 79 1.58 -1.42 2.14
C ALA A 79 2.76 -2.40 2.33
N TYR A 80 2.88 -3.04 3.49
CA TYR A 80 3.91 -4.06 3.73
C TYR A 80 3.76 -5.26 2.80
N PHE A 81 2.54 -5.77 2.55
CA PHE A 81 2.34 -6.84 1.55
C PHE A 81 2.80 -6.40 0.16
N GLY A 82 2.60 -5.13 -0.20
CA GLY A 82 3.14 -4.56 -1.42
C GLY A 82 4.68 -4.57 -1.44
N VAL A 83 5.32 -4.09 -0.38
CA VAL A 83 6.78 -4.09 -0.21
C VAL A 83 7.37 -5.51 -0.30
N ALA A 84 6.86 -6.43 0.51
CA ALA A 84 7.29 -7.82 0.51
C ALA A 84 7.04 -8.50 -0.86
N GLY A 85 5.92 -8.17 -1.52
CA GLY A 85 5.62 -8.62 -2.88
C GLY A 85 6.64 -8.11 -3.91
N LEU A 86 7.10 -6.87 -3.79
CA LEU A 86 8.17 -6.34 -4.66
C LEU A 86 9.49 -7.11 -4.44
N HIS A 87 9.87 -7.37 -3.20
CA HIS A 87 11.05 -8.19 -2.89
C HIS A 87 10.95 -9.62 -3.43
N ASN A 88 9.80 -10.27 -3.29
CA ASN A 88 9.59 -11.64 -3.77
C ASN A 88 9.84 -11.81 -5.28
N TYR A 89 9.76 -10.71 -6.04
CA TYR A 89 9.97 -10.68 -7.48
C TYR A 89 11.25 -9.96 -7.91
N GLY A 90 12.14 -9.63 -6.96
CA GLY A 90 13.45 -9.02 -7.25
C GLY A 90 13.43 -7.51 -7.45
N TYR A 91 12.31 -6.84 -7.22
CA TYR A 91 12.16 -5.38 -7.34
C TYR A 91 12.63 -4.66 -6.08
N HIS A 92 13.85 -4.95 -5.63
CA HIS A 92 14.35 -4.49 -4.34
C HIS A 92 14.44 -2.95 -4.25
N GLU A 93 14.94 -2.28 -5.29
CA GLU A 93 15.02 -0.80 -5.30
C GLU A 93 13.66 -0.14 -5.18
N ASP A 94 12.63 -0.68 -5.85
CA ASP A 94 11.25 -0.21 -5.73
C ASP A 94 10.71 -0.41 -4.29
N ALA A 95 11.01 -1.56 -3.68
CA ALA A 95 10.65 -1.88 -2.30
C ALA A 95 11.32 -0.91 -1.29
N TYR A 96 12.64 -0.74 -1.36
CA TYR A 96 13.40 0.19 -0.53
C TYR A 96 12.82 1.62 -0.62
N ASN A 97 12.52 2.09 -1.83
CA ASN A 97 11.95 3.42 -2.03
C ASN A 97 10.54 3.56 -1.44
N ALA A 98 9.71 2.53 -1.56
CA ALA A 98 8.38 2.52 -0.95
C ALA A 98 8.49 2.52 0.59
N THR A 99 9.33 1.65 1.16
CA THR A 99 9.61 1.55 2.60
C THR A 99 10.12 2.87 3.16
N TYR A 100 11.09 3.50 2.50
CA TYR A 100 11.61 4.81 2.89
C TYR A 100 10.48 5.85 2.99
N LYS A 101 9.61 5.92 1.97
CA LYS A 101 8.48 6.86 1.96
C LYS A 101 7.45 6.54 3.05
N LEU A 102 7.13 5.27 3.29
CA LEU A 102 6.19 4.85 4.33
C LEU A 102 6.63 5.27 5.74
N ILE A 103 7.94 5.23 6.00
CA ILE A 103 8.53 5.60 7.31
C ILE A 103 8.70 7.12 7.43
N HIS A 104 9.22 7.79 6.39
CA HIS A 104 9.64 9.19 6.49
C HIS A 104 8.56 10.20 6.14
N ASN A 105 7.53 9.81 5.38
CA ASN A 105 6.47 10.73 4.97
C ASN A 105 5.19 10.63 5.80
N ALA A 106 5.04 9.57 6.60
CA ALA A 106 3.94 9.42 7.55
C ALA A 106 4.21 10.29 8.78
N VAL A 107 3.33 11.27 9.02
CA VAL A 107 3.52 12.28 10.06
C VAL A 107 3.51 11.62 11.44
N GLY A 108 4.53 11.94 12.24
CA GLY A 108 4.63 11.52 13.64
C GLY A 108 5.29 10.16 13.86
N VAL A 109 5.50 9.33 12.83
CA VAL A 109 6.07 7.97 12.98
C VAL A 109 7.47 7.98 13.60
N LEU A 110 8.30 8.96 13.22
CA LEU A 110 9.67 9.12 13.74
C LEU A 110 9.75 10.11 14.92
N SER A 111 8.62 10.68 15.33
CA SER A 111 8.60 11.72 16.37
C SER A 111 8.38 11.13 17.76
N GLU A 112 9.25 11.45 18.70
CA GLU A 112 9.07 11.06 20.09
C GLU A 112 7.74 11.60 20.66
N GLY A 113 7.01 10.74 21.36
CA GLY A 113 5.77 11.10 22.03
C GLY A 113 4.53 11.22 21.14
N ILE A 114 4.65 11.01 19.82
CA ILE A 114 3.49 10.96 18.91
C ILE A 114 3.08 9.50 18.70
N SER A 115 1.76 9.24 18.74
CA SER A 115 1.20 7.90 18.61
C SER A 115 1.22 7.42 17.15
N ILE A 116 1.58 6.14 16.95
CA ILE A 116 1.36 5.44 15.67
C ILE A 116 -0.15 5.34 15.43
N ARG A 117 -0.56 5.57 14.19
CA ARG A 117 -1.96 5.68 13.77
C ARG A 117 -2.43 4.44 13.03
N GLU A 118 -3.74 4.25 12.96
CA GLU A 118 -4.36 3.10 12.29
C GLU A 118 -4.13 3.12 10.77
N ASN A 119 -4.29 4.28 10.15
CA ASN A 119 -3.93 4.48 8.75
C ASN A 119 -3.47 5.94 8.54
N TYR A 120 -2.92 6.22 7.36
CA TYR A 120 -2.34 7.51 7.03
C TYR A 120 -2.91 8.06 5.73
N GLN A 121 -3.03 9.38 5.67
CA GLN A 121 -3.50 10.08 4.50
C GLN A 121 -2.39 10.04 3.40
N PRO A 122 -2.66 9.48 2.20
CA PRO A 122 -1.63 9.18 1.19
C PRO A 122 -0.95 10.40 0.55
N ILE A 123 -1.59 11.56 0.58
CA ILE A 123 -1.13 12.82 -0.03
C ILE A 123 -0.48 13.74 1.01
N THR A 124 -1.07 13.86 2.20
CA THR A 124 -0.55 14.78 3.24
C THR A 124 0.40 14.07 4.21
N GLY A 125 0.19 12.78 4.45
CA GLY A 125 0.88 11.98 5.46
C GLY A 125 0.25 12.05 6.84
N GLU A 126 -0.84 12.81 7.00
CA GLU A 126 -1.52 12.95 8.28
C GLU A 126 -2.03 11.62 8.81
N GLY A 127 -1.92 11.47 10.12
CA GLY A 127 -2.45 10.35 10.87
C GLY A 127 -3.97 10.32 10.90
N LEU A 128 -4.59 9.18 10.66
CA LEU A 128 -6.04 9.02 10.63
C LEU A 128 -6.52 7.96 11.64
N GLU A 129 -7.82 7.99 11.94
CA GLU A 129 -8.55 7.01 12.75
C GLU A 129 -7.91 6.77 14.14
N SER A 130 -7.67 5.52 14.55
CA SER A 130 -7.24 5.21 15.92
C SER A 130 -5.78 5.59 16.21
N GLU A 131 -5.50 5.82 17.49
CA GLU A 131 -4.16 6.01 18.05
C GLU A 131 -3.63 4.71 18.69
N ASN A 132 -2.30 4.62 18.86
CA ASN A 132 -1.61 3.49 19.49
C ASN A 132 -1.94 2.14 18.82
N PHE A 133 -2.11 2.16 17.50
CA PHE A 133 -2.66 1.03 16.77
C PHE A 133 -1.60 -0.06 16.52
N SER A 134 -1.82 -1.24 17.11
CA SER A 134 -0.81 -2.31 17.14
C SER A 134 -0.47 -2.90 15.77
N TRP A 135 -1.41 -2.90 14.83
CA TRP A 135 -1.18 -3.46 13.50
C TRP A 135 -0.13 -2.66 12.72
N SER A 136 -0.29 -1.34 12.71
CA SER A 136 0.66 -0.41 12.11
C SER A 136 2.01 -0.50 12.81
N ALA A 137 2.02 -0.56 14.15
CA ALA A 137 3.27 -0.72 14.90
C ALA A 137 4.02 -2.01 14.53
N ALA A 138 3.31 -3.14 14.39
CA ALA A 138 3.89 -4.41 13.97
C ALA A 138 4.47 -4.33 12.55
N HIS A 139 3.77 -3.69 11.61
CA HIS A 139 4.26 -3.60 10.23
C HIS A 139 5.38 -2.57 10.06
N TYR A 140 5.39 -1.49 10.83
CA TYR A 140 6.57 -0.62 10.90
C TYR A 140 7.79 -1.37 11.43
N LEU A 141 7.62 -2.24 12.43
CA LEU A 141 8.72 -3.08 12.90
C LEU A 141 9.23 -4.01 11.80
N LEU A 142 8.34 -4.66 11.04
CA LEU A 142 8.74 -5.52 9.93
C LEU A 142 9.47 -4.74 8.83
N LEU A 143 8.95 -3.56 8.43
CA LEU A 143 9.60 -2.67 7.47
C LEU A 143 11.00 -2.22 7.91
N LEU A 144 11.25 -2.09 9.21
CA LEU A 144 12.57 -1.71 9.75
C LEU A 144 13.55 -2.89 9.88
N LEU A 145 13.04 -4.12 9.87
CA LEU A 145 13.85 -5.34 10.01
C LEU A 145 14.21 -5.95 8.66
N ASP A 146 13.31 -5.82 7.68
CA ASP A 146 13.43 -6.45 6.38
C ASP A 146 14.15 -5.56 5.33
N GLU A 147 14.42 -4.29 5.66
CA GLU A 147 14.98 -3.25 4.77
C GLU A 147 16.14 -2.48 5.43
#